data_AF-A0A1I7ZGI3-F1
#
_entry.id   AF-A0A1I7ZGI3-F1
#
_cell.length_a   1.000
_cell.length_b   1.000
_cell.length_c   1.000
_cell.angle_alpha   90.00
_cell.angle_beta   90.00
_cell.angle_gamma   90.00
#
_symmetry.space_group_name_H-M   'P 1'
#
loop_
_entity.id
_entity.type
_entity.pdbx_description
1 polymer ?
#
loop_
_entity_poly.entity_id
_entity_poly.type
_entity_poly.pdbx_seq_one_letter_code
_entity_poly.pdbx_strand_id
1 'polypeptide(L)'
;MNQPPVFHFGATETILFDLWKIDCGLTMVLSMAVILIVSCVKEFLRVYRSVLPESKMNAAGSLFLFAIQTFLGFSLMAIFMLLNVWLCLAVVIGEVFSNLIVGIATKQRYELC
;
A
#
# COMPACT_ATOMS: atom_id res chain seq x y z
N MET A 1 26.08 11.44 18.12
CA MET A 1 26.24 10.04 17.70
C MET A 1 25.05 9.69 16.83
N ASN A 2 25.24 9.62 15.52
CA ASN A 2 24.19 9.23 14.59
C ASN A 2 24.09 7.70 14.67
N GLN A 3 23.08 7.20 15.38
CA GLN A 3 22.76 5.77 15.36
C GLN A 3 22.41 5.42 13.89
N PRO A 4 22.99 4.36 13.30
CA PRO A 4 22.57 3.92 11.99
C PRO A 4 21.09 3.52 12.05
N PRO A 5 20.34 3.71 10.95
CA PRO A 5 18.94 3.33 10.90
C PRO A 5 18.88 1.79 10.98
N VAL A 6 18.50 1.28 12.14
CA VAL A 6 18.37 -0.16 12.43
C VAL A 6 16.93 -0.50 12.70
N PHE A 7 16.55 -1.74 12.38
CA PHE A 7 15.23 -2.26 12.71
C PHE A 7 15.00 -2.17 14.21
N HIS A 8 13.92 -1.48 14.60
CA HIS A 8 13.53 -1.33 15.99
C HIS A 8 12.12 -1.89 16.20
N PHE A 9 11.90 -2.42 17.40
CA PHE A 9 10.61 -2.96 17.84
C PHE A 9 9.77 -1.93 18.60
N GLY A 10 10.13 -0.64 18.49
CA GLY A 10 9.46 0.47 19.17
C GLY A 10 7.99 0.60 18.77
N ALA A 11 7.13 0.89 19.74
CA ALA A 11 5.69 1.06 19.54
C ALA A 11 5.26 2.54 19.46
N THR A 12 6.23 3.46 19.36
CA THR A 12 5.98 4.90 19.42
C THR A 12 6.67 5.59 18.26
N GLU A 13 5.98 5.66 17.12
CA GLU A 13 6.50 6.22 15.88
C GLU A 13 5.45 7.16 15.25
N THR A 14 5.94 8.22 14.61
CA THR A 14 5.14 9.12 13.77
C THR A 14 5.30 8.69 12.32
N ILE A 15 4.20 8.30 11.66
CA ILE A 15 4.33 7.58 10.38
C ILE A 15 4.53 8.51 9.17
N LEU A 16 3.76 9.59 9.05
CA LEU A 16 3.79 10.42 7.83
C LEU A 16 3.39 11.88 8.07
N PHE A 17 2.47 12.08 9.01
CA PHE A 17 2.01 13.39 9.49
C PHE A 17 1.95 13.35 11.02
N ASP A 18 2.01 14.50 11.68
CA ASP A 18 1.76 14.59 13.13
C ASP A 18 0.39 14.03 13.55
N LEU A 19 -0.53 13.87 12.59
CA LEU A 19 -1.85 13.24 12.72
C LEU A 19 -1.81 11.72 12.92
N TRP A 20 -0.73 11.05 12.53
CA TRP A 20 -0.62 9.59 12.62
C TRP A 20 0.50 9.20 13.58
N LYS A 21 0.24 9.45 14.87
CA LYS A 21 1.08 9.05 16.01
C LYS A 21 0.60 7.74 16.59
N ILE A 22 1.55 6.86 16.91
CA ILE A 22 1.28 5.62 17.63
C ILE A 22 1.68 5.85 19.10
N ASP A 23 0.71 5.91 20.00
CA ASP A 23 0.98 6.04 21.45
C ASP A 23 0.64 4.75 22.23
N CYS A 24 -0.04 3.80 21.58
CA CYS A 24 -0.55 2.56 22.18
C CYS A 24 -0.55 1.42 21.14
N GLY A 25 -0.48 0.17 21.61
CA GLY A 25 -0.53 -1.03 20.76
C GLY A 25 -1.78 -1.14 19.89
N LEU A 26 -2.93 -0.59 20.31
CA LEU A 26 -4.14 -0.55 19.49
C LEU A 26 -3.96 0.31 18.23
N THR A 27 -3.35 1.50 18.39
CA THR A 27 -3.06 2.40 17.28
C THR A 27 -2.05 1.76 16.32
N MET A 28 -1.16 0.91 16.81
CA MET A 28 -0.26 0.13 15.97
C MET A 28 -1.01 -0.87 15.09
N VAL A 29 -1.94 -1.64 15.66
CA VAL A 29 -2.78 -2.59 14.90
C VAL A 29 -3.65 -1.86 13.88
N LEU A 30 -4.22 -0.72 14.26
CA LEU A 30 -4.95 0.15 13.33
C LEU A 30 -4.05 0.61 12.18
N SER A 31 -2.81 1.00 12.45
CA SER A 31 -1.86 1.39 11.41
C SER A 31 -1.55 0.24 10.45
N MET A 32 -1.35 -0.97 10.96
CA MET A 32 -1.18 -2.16 10.13
C MET A 32 -2.41 -2.40 9.24
N ALA A 33 -3.63 -2.28 9.78
CA ALA A 33 -4.85 -2.43 9.00
C ALA A 33 -4.97 -1.36 7.90
N VAL A 34 -4.65 -0.10 8.19
CA VAL A 34 -4.65 0.97 7.18
C VAL A 34 -3.61 0.71 6.09
N ILE A 35 -2.41 0.24 6.44
CA ILE A 35 -1.38 -0.13 5.45
C ILE A 35 -1.86 -1.25 4.53
N LEU A 36 -2.53 -2.27 5.07
CA LEU A 36 -3.14 -3.34 4.27
C LEU A 36 -4.20 -2.79 3.32
N ILE A 37 -5.07 -1.91 3.80
CA ILE A 37 -6.11 -1.26 2.99
C ILE A 37 -5.47 -0.42 1.88
N VAL A 38 -4.47 0.40 2.20
CA VAL A 38 -3.75 1.25 1.22
C VAL A 38 -3.07 0.39 0.14
N SER A 39 -2.44 -0.72 0.52
CA SER A 39 -1.81 -1.66 -0.42
C SER A 39 -2.86 -2.27 -1.36
N CYS A 40 -4.00 -2.68 -0.81
CA CYS A 40 -5.13 -3.22 -1.59
C CYS A 40 -5.70 -2.17 -2.55
N VAL A 41 -5.88 -0.92 -2.11
CA VAL A 41 -6.37 0.18 -2.95
C VAL A 41 -5.39 0.52 -4.07
N LYS A 42 -4.08 0.59 -3.78
CA LYS A 42 -3.02 0.79 -4.79
C LYS A 42 -3.10 -0.28 -5.87
N GLU A 43 -3.26 -1.54 -5.45
CA GLU A 43 -3.33 -2.69 -6.34
C GLU A 43 -4.63 -2.73 -7.15
N PHE A 44 -5.76 -2.36 -6.55
CA PHE A 44 -7.05 -2.21 -7.22
C PHE A 44 -7.02 -1.13 -8.31
N LEU A 45 -6.42 0.03 -8.03
CA LEU A 45 -6.22 1.11 -9.00
C LEU A 45 -5.40 0.65 -10.22
N ARG A 46 -4.38 -0.18 -9.99
CA ARG A 46 -3.60 -0.81 -11.07
C ARG A 46 -4.46 -1.73 -11.93
N VAL A 47 -5.29 -2.58 -11.32
CA VAL A 47 -6.21 -3.47 -12.05
C VAL A 47 -7.22 -2.66 -12.84
N TYR A 48 -7.81 -1.65 -12.24
CA TYR A 48 -8.78 -0.78 -12.90
C TYR A 48 -8.17 -0.17 -14.18
N ARG A 49 -6.94 0.36 -14.10
CA ARG A 49 -6.23 0.86 -15.29
C ARG A 49 -5.99 -0.22 -16.33
N SER A 50 -5.68 -1.46 -15.92
CA SER A 50 -5.46 -2.58 -16.85
C SER A 50 -6.73 -3.08 -17.54
N VAL A 51 -7.90 -2.91 -16.90
CA VAL A 51 -9.19 -3.38 -17.42
C VAL A 51 -9.88 -2.30 -18.28
N LEU A 52 -9.56 -1.02 -18.09
CA LEU A 52 -10.16 0.04 -18.89
C LEU A 52 -9.63 0.01 -20.33
N PRO A 53 -10.51 -0.12 -21.34
CA PRO A 53 -10.11 -0.02 -22.73
C PRO A 53 -9.74 1.43 -23.07
N GLU A 54 -8.75 1.61 -23.95
CA GLU A 54 -8.31 2.93 -24.44
C GLU A 54 -9.47 3.78 -24.99
N SER A 55 -10.54 3.13 -25.47
CA SER A 55 -11.73 3.79 -26.04
C SER A 55 -12.61 4.53 -25.03
N LYS A 56 -12.51 4.21 -23.73
CA LYS A 56 -13.35 4.82 -22.68
C LYS A 56 -12.63 5.90 -21.86
N MET A 57 -11.31 5.97 -21.96
CA MET A 57 -10.50 6.78 -21.04
C MET A 57 -9.79 7.91 -21.77
N ASN A 58 -10.11 9.14 -21.40
CA ASN A 58 -9.37 10.32 -21.87
C ASN A 58 -7.93 10.27 -21.35
N ALA A 59 -6.99 10.83 -22.11
CA ALA A 59 -5.56 10.90 -21.73
C ALA A 59 -5.34 11.52 -20.34
N ALA A 60 -6.17 12.49 -19.95
CA ALA A 60 -6.12 13.09 -18.62
C ALA A 60 -6.55 12.12 -17.50
N GLY A 61 -7.53 11.24 -17.75
CA GLY A 61 -8.05 10.30 -16.76
C GLY A 61 -7.06 9.19 -16.43
N SER A 62 -6.37 8.65 -17.45
CA SER A 62 -5.33 7.63 -17.24
C SER A 62 -4.13 8.18 -16.45
N LEU A 63 -3.74 9.43 -16.74
CA LEU A 63 -2.69 10.14 -15.99
C LEU A 63 -3.10 10.39 -14.54
N PHE A 64 -4.35 10.79 -14.32
CA PHE A 64 -4.86 11.06 -12.97
C PHE A 64 -4.88 9.80 -12.09
N LEU A 65 -5.38 8.68 -12.62
CA LEU A 65 -5.35 7.39 -11.92
C LEU A 65 -3.90 6.95 -11.62
N PHE A 66 -2.99 7.14 -12.58
CA PHE A 66 -1.57 6.85 -12.39
C PHE A 66 -0.92 7.73 -11.32
N ALA A 67 -1.27 9.01 -11.26
CA ALA A 67 -0.77 9.94 -10.26
C ALA A 67 -1.18 9.49 -8.85
N ILE A 68 -2.47 9.13 -8.65
CA ILE A 68 -2.97 8.62 -7.37
C ILE A 68 -2.27 7.31 -7.00
N GLN A 69 -2.18 6.36 -7.94
CA GLN A 69 -1.52 5.08 -7.69
C GLN A 69 -0.05 5.26 -7.25
N THR A 70 0.66 6.18 -7.91
CA THR A 70 2.07 6.49 -7.61
C THR A 70 2.21 7.15 -6.24
N PHE A 71 1.29 8.05 -5.89
CA PHE A 71 1.27 8.68 -4.56
C PHE A 71 1.10 7.65 -3.44
N LEU A 72 0.19 6.68 -3.60
CA LEU A 72 0.01 5.59 -2.63
C LEU A 72 1.24 4.68 -2.57
N GLY A 73 1.88 4.41 -3.71
CA GLY A 73 3.13 3.64 -3.77
C GLY A 73 4.29 4.30 -3.02
N PHE A 74 4.49 5.60 -3.22
CA PHE A 74 5.50 6.36 -2.47
C PHE A 74 5.20 6.44 -0.98
N SER A 75 3.91 6.53 -0.61
CA SER A 75 3.50 6.51 0.80
C SER A 75 3.89 5.19 1.46
N LEU A 76 3.63 4.04 0.83
CA LEU A 76 4.04 2.72 1.35
C LEU A 76 5.57 2.56 1.44
N MET A 77 6.29 3.08 0.44
CA MET A 77 7.76 3.07 0.46
C MET A 77 8.31 3.94 1.60
N ALA A 78 7.70 5.09 1.86
CA ALA A 78 8.07 5.94 3.00
C ALA A 78 7.88 5.22 4.34
N ILE A 79 6.80 4.45 4.48
CA ILE A 79 6.54 3.64 5.68
C ILE A 79 7.62 2.56 5.89
N PHE A 80 8.10 1.92 4.81
CA PHE A 80 9.16 0.92 4.92
C PHE A 80 10.49 1.51 5.40
N MET A 81 10.76 2.77 5.04
CA MET A 81 11.95 3.50 5.50
C MET A 81 11.89 3.88 6.99
N LEU A 82 10.75 3.76 7.66
CA LEU A 82 10.63 4.00 9.11
C LEU A 82 11.26 2.89 9.95
N LEU A 83 11.72 1.77 9.34
CA LEU A 83 12.40 0.66 10.00
C LEU A 83 11.71 0.06 11.23
N ASN A 84 10.40 0.26 11.35
CA ASN A 84 9.58 -0.42 12.35
C ASN A 84 9.21 -1.81 11.82
N VAL A 85 9.62 -2.86 12.54
CA VAL A 85 9.44 -4.25 12.11
C VAL A 85 7.96 -4.60 11.89
N TRP A 86 7.07 -4.12 12.76
CA TRP A 86 5.63 -4.43 12.69
C TRP A 86 4.98 -3.82 11.45
N LEU A 87 5.33 -2.58 11.13
CA LEU A 87 4.80 -1.88 9.96
C LEU A 87 5.41 -2.44 8.67
N CYS A 88 6.72 -2.74 8.65
CA CYS A 88 7.38 -3.36 7.50
C CYS A 88 6.75 -4.73 7.16
N LEU A 89 6.49 -5.57 8.16
CA LEU A 89 5.78 -6.82 7.95
C LEU A 89 4.38 -6.60 7.40
N ALA A 90 3.63 -5.61 7.90
CA ALA A 90 2.31 -5.29 7.38
C ALA A 90 2.34 -4.84 5.90
N VAL A 91 3.34 -4.04 5.50
CA VAL A 91 3.53 -3.64 4.09
C VAL A 91 3.79 -4.87 3.21
N VAL A 92 4.74 -5.73 3.60
CA VAL A 92 5.10 -6.93 2.83
C VAL A 92 3.92 -7.88 2.72
N ILE A 93 3.24 -8.16 3.83
CA ILE A 93 2.05 -9.02 3.85
C ILE A 93 0.94 -8.41 3.00
N GLY A 94 0.73 -7.09 3.07
CA GLY A 94 -0.27 -6.38 2.29
C GLY A 94 -0.03 -6.47 0.79
N GLU A 95 1.20 -6.28 0.34
CA GLU A 95 1.56 -6.42 -1.08
C GLU A 95 1.38 -7.85 -1.58
N VAL A 96 1.84 -8.85 -0.82
CA VAL A 96 1.67 -10.27 -1.19
C VAL A 96 0.19 -10.65 -1.24
N PHE A 97 -0.57 -10.24 -0.22
CA PHE A 97 -2.00 -10.51 -0.12
C PHE A 97 -2.80 -9.86 -1.25
N SER A 98 -2.47 -8.61 -1.59
CA SER A 98 -3.15 -7.88 -2.67
C SER A 98 -2.88 -8.51 -4.04
N ASN A 99 -1.63 -8.89 -4.33
CA ASN A 99 -1.28 -9.61 -5.56
C ASN A 99 -1.98 -10.98 -5.64
N LEU A 100 -2.09 -11.69 -4.52
CA LEU A 100 -2.79 -12.97 -4.46
C LEU A 100 -4.28 -12.83 -4.79
N ILE A 101 -4.97 -11.85 -4.19
CA ILE A 101 -6.38 -11.57 -4.46
C ILE A 101 -6.60 -11.27 -5.94
N VAL A 102 -5.77 -10.41 -6.51
CA VAL A 102 -5.87 -10.05 -7.94
C VAL A 102 -5.58 -11.25 -8.83
N GLY A 103 -4.60 -12.08 -8.49
CA GLY A 103 -4.32 -13.32 -9.20
C GLY A 103 -5.53 -14.25 -9.24
N ILE A 104 -6.21 -14.44 -8.11
CA ILE A 104 -7.43 -15.27 -8.03
C ILE A 104 -8.57 -14.62 -8.84
N ALA A 105 -8.79 -13.31 -8.69
CA ALA A 105 -9.85 -12.59 -9.38
C ALA A 105 -9.65 -12.58 -10.92
N THR A 106 -8.41 -12.49 -11.37
CA THR A 106 -8.07 -12.46 -12.80
C THR A 106 -8.06 -13.86 -13.43
N LYS A 107 -7.72 -14.91 -12.67
CA LYS A 107 -7.78 -16.30 -13.16
C LYS A 107 -9.19 -16.67 -13.64
N GLN A 108 -10.23 -16.13 -12.99
CA GLN A 108 -11.63 -16.32 -13.36
C GLN A 108 -11.97 -15.78 -14.77
N ARG A 109 -11.23 -14.79 -15.28
CA ARG A 109 -11.41 -14.23 -16.64
C ARG A 109 -10.74 -15.06 -17.74
N TYR A 110 -9.70 -15.83 -17.44
CA TYR A 110 -9.00 -16.67 -18.43
C TYR A 110 -9.67 -18.03 -18.65
N GLU A 111 -10.31 -18.59 -17.63
CA GLU A 111 -10.98 -19.92 -17.72
C GLU A 111 -12.39 -19.85 -18.32
N LEU A 112 -12.89 -18.65 -18.65
CA LEU A 112 -14.17 -18.44 -19.33
C LEU A 112 -14.02 -18.27 -20.86
N CYS A 113 -12.82 -18.52 -21.42
CA CYS A 113 -12.54 -18.54 -22.84
C CYS A 113 -12.21 -19.96 -23.31
#